data_AF-A0A257V470-F1
#
_entry.id   AF-A0A257V470-F1
#
_cell.length_a   1.000
_cell.length_b   1.000
_cell.length_c   1.000
_cell.angle_alpha   90.00
_cell.angle_beta   90.00
_cell.angle_gamma   90.00
#
_symmetry.space_group_name_H-M   'P 1'
#
loop_
_entity.id
_entity.type
_entity.pdbx_description
1 polymer ?
#
loop_
_entity_poly.entity_id
_entity_poly.type
_entity_poly.pdbx_seq_one_letter_code
_entity_poly.pdbx_strand_id
1 'polypeptide(L)'
;LVVAGPRQTVAHDIAAAINLALGNVGATVAYVRDGLPAPASAPDALDTFLAGIERGGADTALILGANPAFAAVPSQRFLERYARVPVRIHVSLFEDETSRASTWHLPRAHYLEAWGDARAWDGTYSVQQPLIEALYGGRTPIEVLASLVGEPATAGYEVVRATFKGLAEPDRFEEAWRKTLNDGVLAGSAFPEVKTVAAQAGGGAATAPAAGDGAAAGLEAVFVADASVHDGRFANNAWLQEMPDPLSKLTWDNAALLSPGTAAAAGVKHGDVVRVARGDQAAEIAVYVMPGQADGTVVLPLGYGRTAAGRVGDGVGVDTYVLRDPAAPHFAGGVTVERTGRTHTLACTQDQQAIDRVGYEARGQRIAEIVREGTLAEFVADPDFVRKQDEPPAMLPIFSSPKLTGEHQWAMSIDLAACIGCNACMIACQAENNIAVVGREQVIRGRAMHWIRVDRYFAGKPETPRVVFQPMACQQCENAPCEQVCPVAATMHSDEGLNEQVYNRCVGTRYCSNNCPYKVRRFNFFNYFKNVPQSEKMVFN
;
A
#
# COMPACT_ATOMS: atom_id res chain seq x y z
N LEU A 1 -25.40 6.57 -0.26
CA LEU A 1 -24.24 6.26 0.59
C LEU A 1 -23.39 7.52 0.81
N VAL A 2 -23.05 7.82 2.06
CA VAL A 2 -22.08 8.86 2.45
C VAL A 2 -20.97 8.19 3.26
N VAL A 3 -19.71 8.48 2.95
CA VAL A 3 -18.55 7.86 3.60
C VAL A 3 -17.65 8.96 4.18
N ALA A 4 -17.16 8.76 5.40
CA ALA A 4 -16.13 9.57 6.01
C ALA A 4 -14.83 8.75 6.10
N GLY A 5 -13.71 9.33 5.64
CA GLY A 5 -12.42 8.67 5.71
C GLY A 5 -11.91 8.56 7.16
N PRO A 6 -11.07 7.56 7.48
CA PRO A 6 -10.66 7.24 8.86
C PRO A 6 -9.82 8.31 9.57
N ARG A 7 -9.41 9.35 8.84
CA ARG A 7 -8.64 10.49 9.36
C ARG A 7 -9.52 11.56 9.99
N GLN A 8 -10.82 11.52 9.71
CA GLN A 8 -11.76 12.52 10.20
C GLN A 8 -12.15 12.22 11.65
N THR A 9 -12.55 13.25 12.39
CA THR A 9 -13.01 13.09 13.78
C THR A 9 -14.54 13.07 13.80
N VAL A 10 -15.14 14.26 13.85
CA VAL A 10 -16.58 14.50 13.94
C VAL A 10 -17.35 14.06 12.69
N ALA A 11 -16.68 13.97 11.53
CA ALA A 11 -17.34 13.65 10.27
C ALA A 11 -17.95 12.23 10.24
N HIS A 12 -17.47 11.30 11.07
CA HIS A 12 -18.03 9.96 11.18
C HIS A 12 -19.47 9.98 11.69
N ASP A 13 -19.74 10.76 12.74
CA ASP A 13 -21.09 10.91 13.31
C ASP A 13 -22.03 11.62 12.32
N ILE A 14 -21.51 12.62 11.60
CA ILE A 14 -22.26 13.34 10.57
C ILE A 14 -22.60 12.40 9.40
N ALA A 15 -21.64 11.61 8.92
CA ALA A 15 -21.89 10.64 7.85
C ALA A 15 -22.92 9.58 8.26
N ALA A 16 -22.85 9.09 9.51
CA ALA A 16 -23.84 8.17 10.06
C ALA A 16 -25.24 8.80 10.10
N ALA A 17 -25.37 10.05 10.59
CA ALA A 17 -26.63 10.77 10.63
C ALA A 17 -27.22 11.02 9.23
N ILE A 18 -26.39 11.40 8.26
CA ILE A 18 -26.83 11.58 6.86
C ILE A 18 -27.27 10.25 6.26
N ASN A 19 -26.54 9.16 6.49
CA ASN A 19 -26.95 7.84 5.98
C ASN A 19 -28.28 7.38 6.58
N LEU A 20 -28.53 7.66 7.86
CA LEU A 20 -29.83 7.40 8.49
C LEU A 20 -30.93 8.24 7.85
N ALA A 21 -30.71 9.55 7.67
CA ALA A 21 -31.68 10.47 7.06
C ALA A 21 -32.00 10.11 5.60
N LEU A 22 -31.02 9.59 4.85
CA LEU A 22 -31.19 9.13 3.47
C LEU A 22 -31.80 7.72 3.36
N GLY A 23 -32.07 7.03 4.47
CA GLY A 23 -32.58 5.67 4.47
C GLY A 23 -31.58 4.63 3.98
N ASN A 24 -30.27 4.91 4.06
CA ASN A 24 -29.22 3.99 3.61
C ASN A 24 -28.99 2.81 4.59
N VAL A 25 -29.46 2.94 5.84
CA VAL A 25 -29.29 1.91 6.88
C VAL A 25 -30.12 0.68 6.57
N GLY A 26 -29.48 -0.49 6.50
CA GLY A 26 -30.10 -1.76 6.08
C GLY A 26 -30.28 -1.90 4.56
N ALA A 27 -29.85 -0.91 3.77
CA ALA A 27 -29.88 -0.97 2.30
C ALA A 27 -28.47 -0.94 1.69
N THR A 28 -27.66 0.06 2.06
CA THR A 28 -26.25 0.20 1.63
C THR A 28 -25.27 0.36 2.78
N VAL A 29 -25.76 0.65 4.00
CA VAL A 29 -24.96 0.72 5.23
C VAL A 29 -25.50 -0.31 6.22
N ALA A 30 -24.66 -1.26 6.59
CA ALA A 30 -24.95 -2.22 7.65
C ALA A 30 -24.16 -1.83 8.91
N TYR A 31 -24.84 -1.84 10.06
CA TYR A 31 -24.19 -1.72 11.36
C TYR A 31 -24.18 -3.08 12.02
N VAL A 32 -23.03 -3.53 12.48
CA VAL A 32 -22.86 -4.79 13.21
C VAL A 32 -22.34 -4.49 14.60
N ARG A 33 -22.70 -5.32 15.58
CA ARG A 33 -22.11 -5.26 16.92
C ARG A 33 -21.16 -6.44 17.06
N ASP A 34 -19.87 -6.16 17.19
CA ASP A 34 -18.82 -7.18 17.27
C ASP A 34 -18.77 -7.92 18.62
N GLY A 35 -19.40 -7.37 19.66
CA GLY A 35 -19.44 -7.97 21.00
C GLY A 35 -18.07 -8.04 21.67
N LEU A 36 -17.04 -7.48 21.04
CA LEU A 36 -15.71 -7.33 21.61
C LEU A 36 -15.76 -6.16 22.61
N PRO A 37 -14.92 -6.16 23.67
CA PRO A 37 -14.74 -4.96 24.47
C PRO A 37 -14.43 -3.81 23.52
N ALA A 38 -15.20 -2.72 23.61
CA ALA A 38 -15.02 -1.58 22.73
C ALA A 38 -13.51 -1.25 22.71
N PRO A 39 -12.84 -1.32 21.55
CA PRO A 39 -11.44 -0.95 21.50
C PRO A 39 -11.39 0.49 22.00
N ALA A 40 -10.74 0.70 23.15
CA ALA A 40 -10.39 2.06 23.55
C ALA A 40 -9.72 2.71 22.35
N SER A 41 -10.03 3.98 22.06
CA SER A 41 -9.39 4.65 20.94
C SER A 41 -7.87 4.47 21.10
N ALA A 42 -7.16 4.12 20.02
CA ALA A 42 -5.74 3.76 20.12
C ALA A 42 -4.89 4.82 20.87
N PRO A 43 -5.16 6.14 20.75
CA PRO A 43 -4.52 7.16 21.59
C PRO A 43 -4.83 6.99 23.09
N ASP A 44 -6.10 6.84 23.47
CA ASP A 44 -6.51 6.67 24.87
C ASP A 44 -5.95 5.38 25.48
N ALA A 45 -5.82 4.33 24.67
CA ALA A 45 -5.26 3.04 25.09
C ALA A 45 -3.76 3.15 25.41
N LEU A 46 -2.99 3.81 24.53
CA LEU A 46 -1.57 4.04 24.77
C LEU A 46 -1.36 4.96 25.98
N ASP A 47 -2.13 6.03 26.10
CA ASP A 47 -2.06 6.93 27.25
C ASP A 47 -2.39 6.22 28.56
N THR A 48 -3.42 5.37 28.55
CA THR A 48 -3.79 4.53 29.70
C THR A 48 -2.65 3.56 30.06
N PHE A 49 -2.03 2.93 29.06
CA PHE A 49 -0.89 2.04 29.25
C PHE A 49 0.30 2.79 29.89
N LEU A 50 0.65 3.96 29.33
CA LEU A 50 1.75 4.80 29.82
C LEU A 50 1.49 5.33 31.24
N ALA A 51 0.27 5.76 31.54
CA ALA A 51 -0.14 6.17 32.89
C ALA A 51 -0.15 5.00 33.88
N GLY A 52 -0.40 3.77 33.42
CA GLY A 52 -0.23 2.54 34.21
C GLY A 52 1.21 2.33 34.66
N ILE A 53 2.17 2.55 33.77
CA ILE A 53 3.61 2.47 34.09
C ILE A 53 4.00 3.55 35.11
N GLU A 54 3.56 4.80 34.91
CA GLU A 54 3.91 5.92 35.80
C GLU A 54 3.40 5.75 37.23
N ARG A 55 2.24 5.09 37.41
CA ARG A 55 1.69 4.76 38.73
C ARG A 55 2.49 3.68 39.48
N GLY A 56 3.60 3.20 38.92
CA GLY A 56 4.47 2.20 39.54
C GLY A 56 3.89 0.80 39.59
N GLY A 57 2.86 0.53 38.77
CA GLY A 57 2.07 -0.71 38.84
C GLY A 57 2.42 -1.79 37.82
N ALA A 58 3.42 -1.60 36.97
CA ALA A 58 3.74 -2.54 35.90
C ALA A 58 5.14 -3.14 36.07
N ASP A 59 5.20 -4.40 36.51
CA ASP A 59 6.45 -5.17 36.60
C ASP A 59 6.86 -5.80 35.26
N THR A 60 5.85 -6.07 34.41
CA THR A 60 6.02 -6.70 33.10
C THR A 60 5.18 -5.97 32.05
N ALA A 61 5.78 -5.69 30.90
CA ALA A 61 5.10 -5.18 29.72
C ALA A 61 5.26 -6.18 28.57
N LEU A 62 4.12 -6.60 27.99
CA LEU A 62 4.05 -7.48 26.84
C LEU A 62 3.52 -6.69 25.64
N ILE A 63 4.28 -6.66 24.55
CA ILE A 63 3.88 -6.05 23.28
C ILE A 63 3.75 -7.14 22.23
N LEU A 64 2.58 -7.23 21.61
CA LEU A 64 2.25 -8.26 20.62
C LEU A 64 2.20 -7.64 19.23
N GLY A 65 3.34 -7.68 18.51
CA GLY A 65 3.41 -7.36 17.08
C GLY A 65 3.32 -5.89 16.68
N ALA A 66 3.13 -4.97 17.63
CA ALA A 66 3.11 -3.53 17.40
C ALA A 66 4.51 -2.93 17.60
N ASN A 67 4.81 -1.81 16.93
CA ASN A 67 6.10 -1.11 17.07
C ASN A 67 5.94 0.31 17.62
N PRO A 68 5.53 0.48 18.90
CA PRO A 68 5.34 1.80 19.51
C PRO A 68 6.63 2.62 19.64
N ALA A 69 7.81 2.01 19.71
CA ALA A 69 9.08 2.74 19.68
C ALA A 69 9.30 3.54 18.38
N PHE A 70 8.58 3.19 17.31
CA PHE A 70 8.54 3.94 16.06
C PHE A 70 7.23 4.72 15.90
N ALA A 71 6.08 4.06 16.06
CA ALA A 71 4.78 4.62 15.68
C ALA A 71 4.07 5.43 16.77
N ALA A 72 4.51 5.36 18.04
CA ALA A 72 3.92 6.18 19.10
C ALA A 72 4.21 7.66 18.84
N VAL A 73 3.28 8.51 19.26
CA VAL A 73 3.34 9.95 19.02
C VAL A 73 3.46 10.67 20.37
N PRO A 74 4.54 11.43 20.61
CA PRO A 74 5.89 11.20 20.07
C PRO A 74 6.47 9.89 20.64
N SER A 75 7.31 9.21 19.86
CA SER A 75 7.87 7.89 20.24
C SER A 75 8.76 7.94 21.48
N GLN A 76 9.48 9.05 21.65
CA GLN A 76 10.32 9.31 22.82
C GLN A 76 9.54 9.23 24.14
N ARG A 77 8.29 9.71 24.15
CA ARG A 77 7.40 9.64 25.32
C ARG A 77 7.15 8.19 25.74
N PHE A 78 6.98 7.30 24.77
CA PHE A 78 6.83 5.86 25.02
C PHE A 78 8.14 5.26 25.53
N LEU A 79 9.26 5.51 24.84
CA LEU A 79 10.58 4.93 25.18
C LEU A 79 11.00 5.24 26.62
N GLU A 80 10.86 6.49 27.07
CA GLU A 80 11.22 6.93 28.42
C GLU A 80 10.45 6.22 29.53
N ARG A 81 9.18 5.90 29.28
CA ARG A 81 8.31 5.21 30.24
C ARG A 81 8.50 3.72 30.15
N TYR A 82 8.56 3.19 28.94
CA TYR A 82 8.80 1.77 28.69
C TYR A 82 10.09 1.31 29.38
N ALA A 83 11.17 2.10 29.32
CA ALA A 83 12.44 1.81 29.99
C ALA A 83 12.36 1.65 31.52
N ARG A 84 11.28 2.12 32.17
CA ARG A 84 11.06 1.96 33.62
C ARG A 84 10.51 0.58 33.98
N VAL A 85 9.95 -0.16 33.01
CA VAL A 85 9.41 -1.50 33.24
C VAL A 85 10.56 -2.52 33.29
N PRO A 86 10.70 -3.31 34.36
CA PRO A 86 11.80 -4.26 34.50
C PRO A 86 11.79 -5.35 33.42
N VAL A 87 10.64 -5.99 33.20
CA VAL A 87 10.49 -7.06 32.22
C VAL A 87 9.72 -6.54 31.01
N ARG A 88 10.40 -6.46 29.87
CA ARG A 88 9.87 -5.90 28.62
C ARG A 88 9.95 -6.98 27.56
N ILE A 89 8.81 -7.56 27.22
CA ILE A 89 8.70 -8.67 26.27
C ILE A 89 8.06 -8.14 24.98
N HIS A 90 8.74 -8.34 23.87
CA HIS A 90 8.23 -8.00 22.56
C HIS A 90 8.15 -9.23 21.66
N VAL A 91 6.96 -9.50 21.12
CA VAL A 91 6.71 -10.60 20.18
C VAL A 91 6.52 -10.04 18.78
N SER A 92 7.49 -10.18 17.90
CA SER A 92 7.45 -9.56 16.56
C SER A 92 8.18 -10.37 15.49
N LEU A 93 7.84 -10.10 14.22
CA LEU A 93 8.48 -10.76 13.05
C LEU A 93 9.91 -10.30 12.83
N PHE A 94 10.21 -9.06 13.22
CA PHE A 94 11.51 -8.42 13.00
C PHE A 94 12.09 -7.95 14.33
N GLU A 95 13.41 -7.94 14.44
CA GLU A 95 14.10 -7.24 15.53
C GLU A 95 14.03 -5.73 15.29
N ASP A 96 12.88 -5.13 15.63
CA ASP A 96 12.57 -3.73 15.37
C ASP A 96 12.95 -2.76 16.50
N GLU A 97 12.60 -1.49 16.34
CA GLU A 97 12.91 -0.42 17.30
C GLU A 97 12.36 -0.75 18.69
N THR A 98 11.19 -1.39 18.75
CA THR A 98 10.60 -1.83 20.02
C THR A 98 11.34 -3.05 20.54
N SER A 99 11.68 -4.03 19.70
CA SER A 99 12.52 -5.18 20.11
C SER A 99 13.85 -4.74 20.72
N ARG A 100 14.53 -3.77 20.09
CA ARG A 100 15.80 -3.21 20.58
C ARG A 100 15.64 -2.44 21.90
N ALA A 101 14.45 -1.92 22.18
CA ALA A 101 14.12 -1.27 23.45
C ALA A 101 13.60 -2.25 24.53
N SER A 102 13.40 -3.53 24.20
CA SER A 102 12.89 -4.57 25.09
C SER A 102 14.03 -5.38 25.74
N THR A 103 13.74 -6.06 26.85
CA THR A 103 14.69 -7.01 27.48
C THR A 103 14.59 -8.40 26.88
N TRP A 104 13.42 -8.76 26.37
CA TRP A 104 13.16 -10.01 25.67
C TRP A 104 12.53 -9.72 24.32
N HIS A 105 13.10 -10.32 23.27
CA HIS A 105 12.48 -10.41 21.95
C HIS A 105 12.14 -11.88 21.68
N LEU A 106 10.88 -12.15 21.39
CA LEU A 106 10.38 -13.46 21.01
C LEU A 106 10.08 -13.43 19.50
N PRO A 107 10.67 -14.34 18.71
CA PRO A 107 10.38 -14.41 17.29
C PRO A 107 8.92 -14.80 17.07
N ARG A 108 8.17 -13.94 16.39
CA ARG A 108 6.79 -14.23 16.00
C ARG A 108 6.79 -15.16 14.79
N ALA A 109 5.95 -16.18 14.79
CA ALA A 109 5.66 -16.95 13.58
C ALA A 109 4.90 -16.08 12.56
N HIS A 110 5.22 -16.19 11.28
CA HIS A 110 4.42 -15.57 10.23
C HIS A 110 3.06 -16.25 10.11
N TYR A 111 2.04 -15.56 9.61
CA TYR A 111 0.69 -16.12 9.55
C TYR A 111 0.59 -17.37 8.65
N LEU A 112 1.51 -17.53 7.69
CA LEU A 112 1.63 -18.71 6.83
C LEU A 112 2.29 -19.91 7.53
N GLU A 113 2.88 -19.71 8.71
CA GLU A 113 3.67 -20.71 9.45
C GLU A 113 2.94 -21.26 10.68
N ALA A 114 1.75 -20.75 10.99
CA ALA A 114 1.10 -21.09 12.23
C ALA A 114 -0.43 -21.13 12.12
N TRP A 115 -1.02 -21.93 12.99
CA TRP A 115 -2.45 -21.90 13.26
C TRP A 115 -2.85 -20.59 13.94
N GLY A 116 -3.95 -20.02 13.48
CA GLY A 116 -4.58 -18.84 14.07
C GLY A 116 -6.02 -18.73 13.62
N ASP A 117 -6.70 -17.68 14.04
CA ASP A 117 -8.02 -17.33 13.56
C ASP A 117 -8.18 -15.81 13.42
N ALA A 118 -9.17 -15.42 12.62
CA ALA A 118 -9.49 -14.03 12.36
C ALA A 118 -10.99 -13.88 12.13
N ARG A 119 -11.46 -12.63 12.19
CA ARG A 119 -12.79 -12.25 11.71
C ARG A 119 -12.63 -11.24 10.59
N ALA A 120 -13.43 -11.40 9.54
CA ALA A 120 -13.60 -10.40 8.49
C ALA A 120 -14.33 -9.15 9.04
N TRP A 121 -14.45 -8.11 8.21
CA TRP A 121 -15.02 -6.82 8.60
C TRP A 121 -16.49 -6.90 9.08
N ASP A 122 -17.24 -7.91 8.63
CA ASP A 122 -18.63 -8.20 9.01
C ASP A 122 -18.74 -9.16 10.20
N GLY A 123 -17.61 -9.65 10.70
CA GLY A 123 -17.53 -10.66 11.75
C GLY A 123 -17.39 -12.09 11.26
N THR A 124 -17.43 -12.38 9.95
CA THR A 124 -17.29 -13.74 9.44
C THR A 124 -15.99 -14.36 9.93
N TYR A 125 -16.09 -15.48 10.65
CA TYR A 125 -14.96 -16.18 11.25
C TYR A 125 -14.21 -16.99 10.20
N SER A 126 -12.88 -16.94 10.26
CA SER A 126 -11.96 -17.64 9.38
C SER A 126 -10.82 -18.24 10.17
N VAL A 127 -10.35 -19.42 9.73
CA VAL A 127 -9.21 -20.11 10.34
C VAL A 127 -7.98 -19.91 9.47
N GLN A 128 -6.91 -19.41 10.07
CA GLN A 128 -5.59 -19.31 9.46
C GLN A 128 -4.90 -20.68 9.50
N GLN A 129 -4.55 -21.19 8.32
CA GLN A 129 -3.88 -22.47 8.16
C GLN A 129 -2.38 -22.28 7.89
N PRO A 130 -1.50 -22.99 8.61
CA PRO A 130 -0.10 -23.03 8.24
C PRO A 130 0.07 -23.76 6.90
N LEU A 131 0.78 -23.12 5.97
CA LEU A 131 1.19 -23.70 4.67
C LEU A 131 2.57 -24.35 4.76
N ILE A 132 3.36 -23.99 5.78
CA ILE A 132 4.69 -24.52 6.05
C ILE A 132 4.91 -24.58 7.57
N GLU A 133 5.83 -25.42 8.02
CA GLU A 133 6.33 -25.40 9.39
C GLU A 133 7.12 -24.10 9.66
N ALA A 134 7.05 -23.57 10.89
CA ALA A 134 7.75 -22.34 11.26
C ALA A 134 9.27 -22.46 11.04
N LEU A 135 9.78 -21.71 10.06
CA LEU A 135 11.15 -21.84 9.57
C LEU A 135 12.20 -21.56 10.65
N TYR A 136 11.87 -20.66 11.57
CA TYR A 136 12.75 -20.21 12.64
C TYR A 136 12.23 -20.60 14.04
N GLY A 137 11.24 -21.50 14.11
CA GLY A 137 10.64 -21.93 15.38
C GLY A 137 9.90 -20.81 16.14
N GLY A 138 9.42 -19.79 15.41
CA GLY A 138 8.66 -18.68 15.98
C GLY A 138 7.36 -19.12 16.65
N ARG A 139 6.81 -18.28 17.53
CA ARG A 139 5.54 -18.52 18.24
C ARG A 139 4.52 -17.47 17.87
N THR A 140 3.25 -17.83 17.85
CA THR A 140 2.16 -16.87 17.63
C THR A 140 1.82 -16.11 18.91
N PRO A 141 1.19 -14.92 18.80
CA PRO A 141 0.66 -14.21 19.96
C PRO A 141 -0.29 -15.06 20.82
N ILE A 142 -1.11 -15.92 20.20
CA ILE A 142 -2.06 -16.78 20.93
C ILE A 142 -1.35 -17.86 21.76
N GLU A 143 -0.27 -18.47 21.24
CA GLU A 143 0.52 -19.46 21.98
C GLU A 143 1.28 -18.83 23.14
N VAL A 144 1.83 -17.63 22.93
CA VAL A 144 2.51 -16.85 23.97
C VAL A 144 1.52 -16.49 25.08
N LEU A 145 0.35 -15.95 24.72
CA LEU A 145 -0.68 -15.59 25.69
C LEU A 145 -1.18 -16.82 26.46
N ALA A 146 -1.51 -17.92 25.78
CA ALA A 146 -1.96 -19.16 26.40
C ALA A 146 -0.92 -19.69 27.42
N SER A 147 0.36 -19.61 27.07
CA SER A 147 1.45 -20.00 27.97
C SER A 147 1.55 -19.09 29.21
N LEU A 148 1.39 -17.78 29.03
CA LEU A 148 1.47 -16.80 30.12
C LEU A 148 0.28 -16.88 31.09
N VAL A 149 -0.92 -17.17 30.59
CA VAL A 149 -2.11 -17.33 31.45
C VAL A 149 -2.24 -18.74 32.05
N GLY A 150 -1.32 -19.65 31.71
CA GLY A 150 -1.27 -21.00 32.26
C GLY A 150 -2.31 -21.96 31.69
N GLU A 151 -2.72 -21.76 30.43
CA GLU A 151 -3.63 -22.68 29.75
C GLU A 151 -2.99 -24.07 29.60
N PRO A 152 -3.74 -25.17 29.81
CA PRO A 152 -3.23 -26.52 29.58
C PRO A 152 -2.85 -26.80 28.12
N ALA A 153 -3.61 -26.20 27.19
CA ALA A 153 -3.39 -26.31 25.76
C ALA A 153 -2.73 -25.04 25.23
N THR A 154 -1.44 -25.12 24.89
CA THR A 154 -0.66 -23.97 24.43
C THR A 154 -0.30 -24.04 22.96
N ALA A 155 -0.53 -25.17 22.28
CA ALA A 155 -0.27 -25.30 20.86
C ALA A 155 -1.33 -24.54 20.05
N GLY A 156 -0.90 -23.76 19.04
CA GLY A 156 -1.82 -22.90 18.28
C GLY A 156 -3.03 -23.65 17.70
N TYR A 157 -2.84 -24.87 17.20
CA TYR A 157 -3.92 -25.72 16.69
C TYR A 157 -5.00 -26.02 17.75
N GLU A 158 -4.58 -26.32 18.98
CA GLU A 158 -5.49 -26.67 20.06
C GLU A 158 -6.23 -25.43 20.57
N VAL A 159 -5.53 -24.30 20.70
CA VAL A 159 -6.11 -23.00 21.10
C VAL A 159 -7.18 -22.57 20.10
N VAL A 160 -6.88 -22.60 18.79
CA VAL A 160 -7.85 -22.23 17.75
C VAL A 160 -9.04 -23.18 17.73
N ARG A 161 -8.81 -24.50 17.87
CA ARG A 161 -9.92 -25.46 17.97
C ARG A 161 -10.76 -25.25 19.22
N ALA A 162 -10.18 -24.83 20.34
CA ALA A 162 -10.92 -24.48 21.54
C ALA A 162 -11.85 -23.29 21.30
N THR A 163 -11.37 -22.22 20.66
CA THR A 163 -12.22 -21.09 20.23
C THR A 163 -13.32 -21.55 19.28
N PHE A 164 -12.99 -22.36 18.27
CA PHE A 164 -13.94 -22.84 17.28
C PHE A 164 -15.06 -23.70 17.89
N LYS A 165 -14.79 -24.47 18.95
CA LYS A 165 -15.83 -25.24 19.68
C LYS A 165 -16.93 -24.34 20.26
N GLY A 166 -16.60 -23.09 20.62
CA GLY A 166 -17.58 -22.11 21.10
C GLY A 166 -18.43 -21.47 19.99
N LEU A 167 -18.07 -21.68 18.72
CA LEU A 167 -18.71 -21.05 17.56
C LEU A 167 -19.47 -22.05 16.68
N ALA A 168 -19.03 -23.30 16.62
CA ALA A 168 -19.62 -24.34 15.79
C ALA A 168 -20.60 -25.23 16.57
N GLU A 169 -21.52 -25.88 15.85
CA GLU A 169 -22.44 -26.86 16.44
C GLU A 169 -21.68 -28.06 17.03
N PRO A 170 -21.90 -28.42 18.31
CA PRO A 170 -21.13 -29.47 18.98
C PRO A 170 -21.22 -30.85 18.31
N ASP A 171 -22.40 -31.22 17.80
CA ASP A 171 -22.71 -32.58 17.33
C ASP A 171 -22.02 -32.93 16.00
N ARG A 172 -21.54 -31.93 15.25
CA ARG A 172 -20.84 -32.12 13.96
C ARG A 172 -19.51 -31.37 13.90
N PHE A 173 -18.86 -31.21 15.05
CA PHE A 173 -17.65 -30.42 15.19
C PHE A 173 -16.56 -30.74 14.13
N GLU A 174 -16.19 -32.01 13.95
CA GLU A 174 -15.10 -32.37 13.01
C GLU A 174 -15.45 -32.09 11.55
N GLU A 175 -16.72 -32.24 11.19
CA GLU A 175 -17.19 -31.93 9.84
C GLU A 175 -17.21 -30.43 9.61
N ALA A 176 -17.75 -29.65 10.57
CA ALA A 176 -17.76 -28.20 10.52
C ALA A 176 -16.33 -27.62 10.48
N TRP A 177 -15.42 -28.19 11.27
CA TRP A 177 -14.00 -27.83 11.29
C TRP A 177 -13.36 -28.06 9.92
N ARG A 178 -13.44 -29.28 9.38
CA ARG A 178 -12.85 -29.61 8.07
C ARG A 178 -13.46 -28.79 6.93
N LYS A 179 -14.76 -28.56 6.96
CA LYS A 179 -15.45 -27.70 5.99
C LYS A 179 -14.96 -26.26 6.08
N THR A 180 -14.81 -25.71 7.29
CA THR A 180 -14.27 -24.36 7.50
C THR A 180 -12.84 -24.23 7.01
N LEU A 181 -11.99 -25.23 7.26
CA LEU A 181 -10.63 -25.26 6.72
C LEU A 181 -10.62 -25.31 5.18
N ASN A 182 -11.54 -26.06 4.57
CA ASN A 182 -11.63 -26.16 3.12
C ASN A 182 -12.17 -24.88 2.46
N ASP A 183 -13.24 -24.31 3.00
CA ASP A 183 -13.89 -23.12 2.48
C ASP A 183 -13.15 -21.82 2.85
N GLY A 184 -12.31 -21.88 3.89
CA GLY A 184 -11.62 -20.74 4.49
C GLY A 184 -12.46 -19.93 5.48
N VAL A 185 -13.79 -20.12 5.53
CA VAL A 185 -14.70 -19.37 6.40
C VAL A 185 -15.75 -20.28 7.04
N LEU A 186 -16.16 -19.94 8.27
CA LEU A 186 -17.30 -20.57 8.92
C LEU A 186 -18.58 -19.87 8.46
N ALA A 187 -19.35 -20.52 7.59
CA ALA A 187 -20.62 -19.98 7.11
C ALA A 187 -21.58 -19.66 8.27
N GLY A 188 -22.25 -18.50 8.21
CA GLY A 188 -23.22 -18.07 9.22
C GLY A 188 -22.61 -17.49 10.51
N SER A 189 -21.30 -17.28 10.57
CA SER A 189 -20.60 -16.74 11.75
C SER A 189 -20.48 -15.21 11.79
N ALA A 190 -20.99 -14.51 10.76
CA ALA A 190 -21.06 -13.05 10.71
C ALA A 190 -21.86 -12.49 11.89
N PHE A 191 -21.53 -11.28 12.32
CA PHE A 191 -22.25 -10.65 13.43
C PHE A 191 -23.67 -10.27 13.02
N PRO A 192 -24.65 -10.35 13.94
CA PRO A 192 -26.01 -9.93 13.64
C PRO A 192 -26.06 -8.44 13.36
N GLU A 193 -26.72 -8.06 12.26
CA GLU A 193 -26.96 -6.66 11.92
C GLU A 193 -27.87 -5.97 12.94
N VAL A 194 -27.51 -4.73 13.30
CA VAL A 194 -28.28 -3.83 14.12
C VAL A 194 -29.33 -3.15 13.25
N LYS A 195 -30.57 -3.64 13.33
CA LYS A 195 -31.69 -3.15 12.52
C LYS A 195 -32.23 -1.78 12.93
N THR A 196 -31.98 -1.36 14.17
CA THR A 196 -32.48 -0.10 14.73
C THR A 196 -31.30 0.71 15.24
N VAL A 197 -30.99 1.79 14.53
CA VAL A 197 -29.93 2.74 14.89
C VAL A 197 -30.59 4.09 15.12
N ALA A 198 -30.34 4.68 16.28
CA ALA A 198 -30.75 6.04 16.59
C ALA A 198 -29.52 6.95 16.50
N ALA A 199 -29.54 7.91 15.58
CA ALA A 199 -28.57 9.00 15.61
C ALA A 199 -28.97 9.97 16.75
N GLN A 200 -28.06 10.24 17.69
CA GLN A 200 -28.27 11.35 18.62
C GLN A 200 -28.18 12.65 17.82
N ALA A 201 -29.29 13.41 17.79
CA ALA A 201 -29.33 14.70 17.10
C ALA A 201 -28.30 15.66 17.72
N GLY A 202 -27.37 16.16 16.90
CA GLY A 202 -26.46 17.26 17.26
C GLY A 202 -25.10 16.88 17.86
N GLY A 203 -24.81 15.61 18.17
CA GLY A 203 -23.58 15.21 18.88
C GLY A 203 -22.28 15.59 18.15
N GLY A 204 -22.16 15.23 16.88
CA GLY A 204 -21.01 15.60 16.06
C GLY A 204 -21.05 17.06 15.61
N ALA A 205 -22.16 17.51 15.03
CA ALA A 205 -22.24 18.84 14.42
C ALA A 205 -22.01 20.01 15.41
N ALA A 206 -22.34 19.85 16.70
CA ALA A 206 -22.11 20.86 17.72
C ALA A 206 -20.64 20.97 18.17
N THR A 207 -19.82 19.93 17.91
CA THR A 207 -18.39 19.86 18.27
C THR A 207 -17.48 19.92 17.05
N ALA A 208 -18.05 20.05 15.84
CA ALA A 208 -17.29 20.26 14.62
C ALA A 208 -16.47 21.57 14.76
N PRO A 209 -15.14 21.53 14.57
CA PRO A 209 -14.35 22.76 14.48
C PRO A 209 -14.87 23.61 13.31
N ALA A 210 -14.75 24.93 13.42
CA ALA A 210 -15.18 25.80 12.33
C ALA A 210 -14.30 25.55 11.10
N ALA A 211 -14.90 25.63 9.92
CA ALA A 211 -14.14 25.54 8.67
C ALA A 211 -13.09 26.66 8.65
N GLY A 212 -11.80 26.30 8.60
CA GLY A 212 -10.69 27.25 8.50
C GLY A 212 -9.87 27.46 9.78
N ASP A 213 -10.21 26.82 10.91
CA ASP A 213 -9.44 26.98 12.17
C ASP A 213 -7.95 26.56 12.04
N GLY A 214 -7.63 25.63 11.13
CA GLY A 214 -6.24 25.22 10.84
C GLY A 214 -5.45 26.19 9.96
N ALA A 215 -6.12 27.03 9.16
CA ALA A 215 -5.49 27.94 8.19
C ALA A 215 -4.97 29.24 8.82
N ALA A 216 -5.40 29.57 10.03
CA ALA A 216 -5.06 30.83 10.70
C ALA A 216 -3.60 30.89 11.21
N ALA A 217 -2.84 29.79 11.18
CA ALA A 217 -1.53 29.68 11.85
C ALA A 217 -0.37 29.11 11.00
N GLY A 218 -0.50 28.98 9.68
CA GLY A 218 0.55 28.42 8.81
C GLY A 218 0.00 27.37 7.83
N LEU A 219 0.85 26.42 7.41
CA LEU A 219 0.39 25.28 6.62
C LEU A 219 -0.25 24.22 7.52
N GLU A 220 -1.16 23.45 6.95
CA GLU A 220 -1.72 22.25 7.58
C GLU A 220 -0.92 21.02 7.14
N ALA A 221 -0.32 20.30 8.10
CA ALA A 221 0.23 18.98 7.83
C ALA A 221 -0.89 17.93 7.80
N VAL A 222 -0.83 17.05 6.81
CA VAL A 222 -1.79 15.94 6.64
C VAL A 222 -1.01 14.64 6.61
N PHE A 223 -1.22 13.77 7.59
CA PHE A 223 -0.54 12.49 7.71
C PHE A 223 -1.35 11.39 7.02
N VAL A 224 -0.69 10.61 6.17
CA VAL A 224 -1.32 9.49 5.45
C VAL A 224 -0.50 8.23 5.63
N ALA A 225 -1.15 7.08 5.82
CA ALA A 225 -0.47 5.81 5.66
C ALA A 225 -0.03 5.69 4.20
N ASP A 226 1.22 5.26 3.98
CA ASP A 226 1.73 5.06 2.63
C ASP A 226 1.02 3.88 1.95
N ALA A 227 0.78 3.97 0.64
CA ALA A 227 0.05 2.94 -0.11
C ALA A 227 0.80 1.61 -0.18
N SER A 228 2.13 1.63 -0.07
CA SER A 228 2.99 0.46 -0.15
C SER A 228 3.33 -0.09 1.24
N VAL A 229 3.86 0.76 2.13
CA VAL A 229 4.38 0.30 3.44
C VAL A 229 3.43 0.55 4.61
N HIS A 230 2.26 1.15 4.35
CA HIS A 230 1.22 1.47 5.32
C HIS A 230 1.72 2.35 6.48
N ASP A 231 1.84 1.78 7.68
CA ASP A 231 2.31 2.43 8.90
C ASP A 231 3.78 2.10 9.20
N GLY A 232 4.47 1.42 8.29
CA GLY A 232 5.86 0.98 8.42
C GLY A 232 6.00 -0.50 8.81
N ARG A 233 4.89 -1.21 9.07
CA ARG A 233 4.90 -2.66 9.36
C ARG A 233 5.44 -3.49 8.19
N PHE A 234 5.33 -2.98 6.96
CA PHE A 234 5.82 -3.63 5.76
C PHE A 234 7.10 -2.99 5.20
N ALA A 235 7.76 -2.10 5.95
CA ALA A 235 8.93 -1.37 5.48
C ALA A 235 10.11 -2.28 5.07
N ASN A 236 10.18 -3.49 5.63
CA ASN A 236 11.21 -4.47 5.27
C ASN A 236 10.81 -5.38 4.07
N ASN A 237 9.68 -5.13 3.42
CA ASN A 237 9.25 -5.85 2.22
C ASN A 237 9.78 -5.13 0.97
N ALA A 238 10.71 -5.78 0.27
CA ALA A 238 11.40 -5.21 -0.88
C ALA A 238 10.49 -5.05 -2.11
N TRP A 239 9.50 -5.92 -2.31
CA TRP A 239 8.49 -5.77 -3.36
C TRP A 239 7.67 -4.50 -3.16
N LEU A 240 7.24 -4.24 -1.92
CA LEU A 240 6.45 -3.05 -1.60
C LEU A 240 7.31 -1.77 -1.64
N GLN A 241 8.59 -1.83 -1.28
CA GLN A 241 9.50 -0.68 -1.38
C GLN A 241 9.78 -0.26 -2.84
N GLU A 242 9.88 -1.23 -3.76
CA GLU A 242 10.00 -0.95 -5.20
C GLU A 242 8.64 -0.74 -5.89
N MET A 243 7.52 -1.04 -5.22
CA MET A 243 6.19 -0.76 -5.76
C MET A 243 6.00 0.76 -5.79
N PRO A 244 5.79 1.35 -6.98
CA PRO A 244 5.64 2.79 -7.08
C PRO A 244 4.33 3.25 -6.42
N ASP A 245 4.37 4.32 -5.65
CA ASP A 245 3.15 4.93 -5.10
C ASP A 245 2.15 5.27 -6.22
N PRO A 246 0.84 4.98 -6.09
CA PRO A 246 -0.15 5.16 -7.15
C PRO A 246 -0.13 6.55 -7.80
N LEU A 247 0.05 7.59 -6.99
CA LEU A 247 -0.05 8.99 -7.43
C LEU A 247 1.28 9.66 -7.67
N SER A 248 2.34 9.41 -6.91
CA SER A 248 3.65 10.06 -7.08
C SER A 248 4.61 9.23 -7.92
N LYS A 249 4.35 7.92 -7.99
CA LYS A 249 5.21 6.90 -8.61
C LYS A 249 6.59 6.81 -7.97
N LEU A 250 6.73 7.34 -6.77
CA LEU A 250 7.92 7.21 -5.93
C LEU A 250 8.10 5.77 -5.48
N THR A 251 9.36 5.38 -5.37
CA THR A 251 9.84 4.13 -4.77
C THR A 251 10.97 4.48 -3.81
N TRP A 252 11.20 3.64 -2.80
CA TRP A 252 12.35 3.80 -1.89
C TRP A 252 12.51 5.18 -1.23
N ASP A 253 11.43 5.96 -1.09
CA ASP A 253 11.40 7.28 -0.47
C ASP A 253 9.95 7.67 -0.17
N ASN A 254 9.75 8.46 0.89
CA ASN A 254 8.60 9.36 1.01
C ASN A 254 9.03 10.80 0.71
N ALA A 255 8.05 11.69 0.55
CA ALA A 255 8.27 13.09 0.26
C ALA A 255 7.18 13.96 0.89
N ALA A 256 7.49 15.24 1.13
CA ALA A 256 6.49 16.24 1.46
C ALA A 256 5.74 16.62 0.17
N LEU A 257 4.48 16.21 0.05
CA LEU A 257 3.67 16.52 -1.11
C LEU A 257 3.05 17.91 -0.95
N LEU A 258 3.33 18.80 -1.90
CA LEU A 258 2.82 20.16 -1.94
C LEU A 258 2.06 20.39 -3.24
N SER A 259 1.00 21.21 -3.19
CA SER A 259 0.37 21.73 -4.41
C SER A 259 1.34 22.64 -5.18
N PRO A 260 1.17 22.82 -6.50
CA PRO A 260 1.95 23.79 -7.25
C PRO A 260 1.89 25.21 -6.66
N GLY A 261 0.71 25.63 -6.19
CA GLY A 261 0.50 26.93 -5.54
C GLY A 261 1.26 27.07 -4.23
N THR A 262 1.18 26.07 -3.35
CA THR A 262 1.88 26.05 -2.06
C THR A 262 3.39 26.01 -2.24
N ALA A 263 3.88 25.20 -3.18
CA ALA A 263 5.31 25.13 -3.51
C ALA A 263 5.84 26.46 -4.05
N ALA A 264 5.09 27.12 -4.94
CA ALA A 264 5.44 28.45 -5.46
C ALA A 264 5.47 29.51 -4.35
N ALA A 265 4.48 29.53 -3.46
CA ALA A 265 4.42 30.44 -2.33
C ALA A 265 5.59 30.24 -1.34
N ALA A 266 5.99 28.98 -1.10
CA ALA A 266 7.14 28.63 -0.26
C ALA A 266 8.50 28.75 -0.99
N GLY A 267 8.50 29.05 -2.30
CA GLY A 267 9.73 29.19 -3.10
C GLY A 267 10.53 27.89 -3.27
N VAL A 268 9.86 26.73 -3.20
CA VAL A 268 10.47 25.39 -3.28
C VAL A 268 10.14 24.70 -4.59
N LYS A 269 11.01 23.81 -5.04
CA LYS A 269 10.84 23.01 -6.26
C LYS A 269 10.82 21.52 -5.94
N HIS A 270 10.33 20.73 -6.89
CA HIS A 270 10.43 19.27 -6.81
C HIS A 270 11.90 18.85 -6.61
N GLY A 271 12.16 18.03 -5.59
CA GLY A 271 13.50 17.59 -5.20
C GLY A 271 14.26 18.54 -4.25
N ASP A 272 13.76 19.75 -3.97
CA ASP A 272 14.36 20.59 -2.91
C ASP A 272 14.14 19.90 -1.55
N VAL A 273 15.16 19.86 -0.71
CA VAL A 273 15.03 19.39 0.67
C VAL A 273 14.62 20.55 1.57
N VAL A 274 13.49 20.37 2.25
CA VAL A 274 12.92 21.36 3.16
C VAL A 274 12.94 20.86 4.59
N ARG A 275 13.07 21.78 5.53
CA ARG A 275 12.81 21.54 6.95
C ARG A 275 11.33 21.82 7.17
N VAL A 276 10.57 20.77 7.46
CA VAL A 276 9.17 20.87 7.88
C VAL A 276 9.15 20.88 9.41
N ALA A 277 8.62 21.93 10.02
CA ALA A 277 8.64 22.10 11.47
C ALA A 277 7.24 22.36 12.04
N ARG A 278 7.00 21.87 13.25
CA ARG A 278 5.81 22.14 14.05
C ARG A 278 6.19 22.23 15.52
N GLY A 279 6.15 23.44 16.08
CA GLY A 279 6.72 23.71 17.40
C GLY A 279 8.21 23.37 17.43
N ASP A 280 8.64 22.59 18.43
CA ASP A 280 10.04 22.18 18.59
C ASP A 280 10.42 20.94 17.75
N GLN A 281 9.45 20.30 17.08
CA GLN A 281 9.68 19.11 16.25
C GLN A 281 9.92 19.51 14.79
N ALA A 282 10.85 18.82 14.12
CA ALA A 282 11.12 19.05 12.72
C ALA A 282 11.63 17.78 12.01
N ALA A 283 11.34 17.67 10.71
CA ALA A 283 11.90 16.67 9.82
C ALA A 283 12.45 17.34 8.55
N GLU A 284 13.56 16.83 8.03
CA GLU A 284 14.12 17.29 6.75
C GLU A 284 13.75 16.28 5.66
N ILE A 285 12.95 16.71 4.69
CA ILE A 285 12.35 15.82 3.69
C ILE A 285 12.34 16.50 2.32
N ALA A 286 12.45 15.71 1.27
CA ALA A 286 12.39 16.21 -0.10
C ALA A 286 10.96 16.61 -0.47
N VAL A 287 10.82 17.68 -1.25
CA VAL A 287 9.53 18.16 -1.77
C VAL A 287 9.17 17.38 -3.03
N TYR A 288 7.93 16.93 -3.10
CA TYR A 288 7.29 16.47 -4.33
C TYR A 288 6.13 17.42 -4.67
N VAL A 289 6.26 18.18 -5.77
CA VAL A 289 5.17 19.03 -6.25
C VAL A 289 4.14 18.16 -6.97
N MET A 290 2.95 18.05 -6.40
CA MET A 290 1.88 17.15 -6.84
C MET A 290 0.66 17.93 -7.32
N PRO A 291 0.28 17.83 -8.61
CA PRO A 291 -0.99 18.35 -9.11
C PRO A 291 -2.20 17.79 -8.36
N GLY A 292 -3.21 18.62 -8.11
CA GLY A 292 -4.44 18.24 -7.40
C GLY A 292 -4.33 18.12 -5.88
N GLN A 293 -3.17 18.45 -5.30
CA GLN A 293 -3.10 18.66 -3.85
C GLN A 293 -3.80 19.95 -3.44
N ALA A 294 -4.41 19.94 -2.25
CA ALA A 294 -5.04 21.12 -1.69
C ALA A 294 -4.00 22.19 -1.34
N ASP A 295 -4.29 23.46 -1.65
CA ASP A 295 -3.45 24.58 -1.27
C ASP A 295 -3.42 24.77 0.25
N GLY A 296 -2.29 25.28 0.76
CA GLY A 296 -2.09 25.50 2.19
C GLY A 296 -1.83 24.21 2.99
N THR A 297 -1.63 23.08 2.31
CA THR A 297 -1.38 21.78 2.95
C THR A 297 0.00 21.21 2.60
N VAL A 298 0.54 20.40 3.52
CA VAL A 298 1.69 19.54 3.30
C VAL A 298 1.33 18.11 3.66
N VAL A 299 1.22 17.22 2.67
CA VAL A 299 0.94 15.80 2.91
C VAL A 299 2.23 15.06 3.21
N LEU A 300 2.23 14.29 4.30
CA LEU A 300 3.38 13.57 4.84
C LEU A 300 3.05 12.07 4.97
N PRO A 301 3.53 11.22 4.04
CA PRO A 301 3.36 9.77 4.13
C PRO A 301 4.14 9.15 5.29
N LEU A 302 3.45 8.31 6.07
CA LEU A 302 3.97 7.56 7.21
C LEU A 302 4.61 6.24 6.78
N GLY A 303 5.40 5.64 7.67
CA GLY A 303 5.92 4.27 7.53
C GLY A 303 7.36 4.16 7.03
N TYR A 304 8.00 5.30 6.75
CA TYR A 304 9.41 5.42 6.36
C TYR A 304 10.28 5.97 7.50
N GLY A 305 11.59 6.03 7.29
CA GLY A 305 12.56 6.56 8.28
C GLY A 305 12.84 5.61 9.44
N ARG A 306 12.53 4.33 9.28
CA ARG A 306 12.81 3.31 10.28
C ARG A 306 14.32 3.09 10.46
N THR A 307 14.71 2.81 11.70
CA THR A 307 16.12 2.57 12.10
C THR A 307 16.42 1.10 12.40
N ALA A 308 15.35 0.30 12.46
CA ALA A 308 15.40 -1.14 12.70
C ALA A 308 14.28 -1.87 11.93
N ALA A 309 14.02 -1.49 10.68
CA ALA A 309 13.18 -2.28 9.79
C ALA A 309 13.86 -3.59 9.36
N GLY A 310 15.18 -3.54 9.15
CA GLY A 310 15.99 -4.62 8.59
C GLY A 310 16.70 -4.20 7.29
N ARG A 311 17.23 -5.18 6.54
CA ARG A 311 18.11 -4.93 5.38
C ARG A 311 17.50 -4.06 4.27
N VAL A 312 16.18 -3.98 4.19
CA VAL A 312 15.47 -3.30 3.10
C VAL A 312 15.07 -1.89 3.51
N GLY A 313 14.48 -1.73 4.70
CA GLY A 313 13.81 -0.49 5.11
C GLY A 313 14.65 0.44 6.00
N ASP A 314 15.82 0.00 6.48
CA ASP A 314 16.67 0.82 7.36
C ASP A 314 17.16 2.09 6.63
N GLY A 315 16.79 3.24 7.17
CA GLY A 315 17.18 4.55 6.61
C GLY A 315 16.53 4.90 5.27
N VAL A 316 15.50 4.17 4.85
CA VAL A 316 14.73 4.48 3.63
C VAL A 316 13.68 5.54 3.95
N GLY A 317 13.70 6.65 3.21
CA GLY A 317 12.85 7.82 3.44
C GLY A 317 13.10 8.51 4.79
N VAL A 318 12.11 9.27 5.24
CA VAL A 318 12.20 10.15 6.41
C VAL A 318 11.06 9.81 7.38
N ASP A 319 11.37 9.79 8.67
CA ASP A 319 10.36 9.57 9.71
C ASP A 319 9.53 10.84 9.90
N THR A 320 8.27 10.79 9.49
CA THR A 320 7.31 11.88 9.67
C THR A 320 6.39 11.67 10.88
N TYR A 321 6.50 10.57 11.62
CA TYR A 321 5.78 10.39 12.89
C TYR A 321 6.20 11.42 13.93
N VAL A 322 7.46 11.88 13.89
CA VAL A 322 7.98 12.95 14.78
C VAL A 322 7.18 14.25 14.68
N LEU A 323 6.53 14.48 13.54
CA LEU A 323 5.69 15.64 13.28
C LEU A 323 4.22 15.42 13.66
N ARG A 324 3.79 14.27 14.18
CA ARG A 324 2.38 14.02 14.55
C ARG A 324 2.07 14.55 15.95
N ASP A 325 0.85 15.00 16.18
CA ASP A 325 0.38 15.45 17.50
C ASP A 325 -0.54 14.35 18.07
N PRO A 326 -0.38 13.92 19.33
CA PRO A 326 -1.30 12.96 19.94
C PRO A 326 -2.76 13.43 19.92
N ALA A 327 -3.01 14.73 20.09
CA ALA A 327 -4.34 15.34 20.07
C ALA A 327 -4.87 15.56 18.64
N ALA A 328 -3.96 15.65 17.66
CA ALA A 328 -4.30 15.85 16.25
C ALA A 328 -3.47 14.89 15.35
N PRO A 329 -3.74 13.57 15.42
CA PRO A 329 -2.86 12.55 14.86
C PRO A 329 -2.92 12.42 13.34
N HIS A 330 -3.91 13.03 12.68
CA HIS A 330 -4.14 12.86 11.24
C HIS A 330 -3.92 14.14 10.44
N PHE A 331 -4.23 15.30 11.02
CA PHE A 331 -3.94 16.59 10.43
C PHE A 331 -3.72 17.62 11.53
N ALA A 332 -2.79 18.54 11.35
CA ALA A 332 -2.45 19.56 12.33
C ALA A 332 -2.02 20.86 11.64
N GLY A 333 -2.57 21.99 12.08
CA GLY A 333 -2.12 23.33 11.64
C GLY A 333 -0.79 23.75 12.27
N GLY A 334 -0.32 24.94 11.91
CA GLY A 334 0.87 25.55 12.53
C GLY A 334 2.20 25.03 11.99
N VAL A 335 2.21 24.46 10.78
CA VAL A 335 3.42 23.90 10.16
C VAL A 335 4.12 24.94 9.31
N THR A 336 5.44 25.01 9.43
CA THR A 336 6.30 25.83 8.57
C THR A 336 7.15 24.96 7.66
N VAL A 337 7.48 25.49 6.49
CA VAL A 337 8.34 24.86 5.49
C VAL A 337 9.46 25.83 5.16
N GLU A 338 10.69 25.43 5.48
CA GLU A 338 11.89 26.24 5.29
C GLU A 338 12.88 25.56 4.34
N ARG A 339 13.49 26.34 3.45
CA ARG A 339 14.47 25.80 2.49
C ARG A 339 15.79 25.50 3.20
N THR A 340 16.30 24.29 3.02
CA THR A 340 17.64 23.92 3.55
C THR A 340 18.77 24.26 2.58
N GLY A 341 18.44 24.53 1.31
CA GLY A 341 19.40 24.70 0.22
C GLY A 341 19.96 23.40 -0.36
N ARG A 342 19.64 22.24 0.24
CA ARG A 342 20.01 20.92 -0.31
C ARG A 342 18.94 20.41 -1.29
N THR A 343 19.34 19.47 -2.14
CA THR A 343 18.48 18.79 -3.11
C THR A 343 18.62 17.28 -2.97
N HIS A 344 17.55 16.54 -3.26
CA HIS A 344 17.48 15.09 -3.23
C HIS A 344 16.83 14.56 -4.51
N THR A 345 17.47 13.59 -5.17
CA THR A 345 16.93 12.97 -6.38
C THR A 345 15.93 11.90 -5.99
N LEU A 346 14.65 12.13 -6.22
CA LEU A 346 13.58 11.18 -5.92
C LEU A 346 13.51 10.04 -6.95
N ALA A 347 13.39 8.80 -6.49
CA ALA A 347 13.35 7.61 -7.35
C ALA A 347 11.92 7.33 -7.88
N CYS A 348 11.56 7.97 -8.99
CA CYS A 348 10.28 7.77 -9.67
C CYS A 348 10.37 6.72 -10.79
N THR A 349 9.35 5.88 -10.93
CA THR A 349 9.23 4.91 -12.06
C THR A 349 8.62 5.53 -13.31
N GLN A 350 7.82 6.57 -13.13
CA GLN A 350 7.23 7.30 -14.23
C GLN A 350 8.26 8.29 -14.80
N ASP A 351 8.24 8.45 -16.13
CA ASP A 351 9.12 9.33 -16.93
C ASP A 351 10.54 8.82 -17.22
N GLN A 352 10.91 7.64 -16.72
CA GLN A 352 12.21 6.99 -16.99
C GLN A 352 12.53 6.74 -18.48
N GLN A 353 11.51 6.75 -19.35
CA GLN A 353 11.63 6.44 -20.78
C GLN A 353 11.51 7.68 -21.68
N ALA A 354 11.38 8.89 -21.11
CA ALA A 354 11.47 10.12 -21.88
C ALA A 354 12.91 10.32 -22.36
N ILE A 355 13.11 10.42 -23.68
CA ILE A 355 14.45 10.63 -24.28
C ILE A 355 14.97 12.02 -23.93
N ASP A 356 14.08 13.01 -23.99
CA ASP A 356 14.37 14.41 -23.72
C ASP A 356 13.10 15.14 -23.24
N ARG A 357 13.22 16.46 -23.07
CA ARG A 357 12.11 17.34 -22.70
C ARG A 357 11.00 17.35 -23.75
N VAL A 358 11.33 17.21 -25.04
CA VAL A 358 10.33 17.19 -26.12
C VAL A 358 9.46 15.94 -26.00
N GLY A 359 10.05 14.77 -25.75
CA GLY A 359 9.32 13.54 -25.50
C GLY A 359 8.45 13.59 -24.24
N TYR A 360 8.87 14.32 -23.22
CA TYR A 360 8.07 14.58 -22.02
C TYR A 360 6.83 15.44 -22.34
N GLU A 361 7.04 16.58 -23.00
CA GLU A 361 5.96 17.51 -23.37
C GLU A 361 4.98 16.88 -24.37
N ALA A 362 5.48 16.12 -25.35
CA ALA A 362 4.67 15.41 -26.34
C ALA A 362 3.74 14.38 -25.69
N ARG A 363 4.18 13.70 -24.61
CA ARG A 363 3.30 12.78 -23.87
C ARG A 363 2.13 13.52 -23.24
N GLY A 364 2.37 14.69 -22.65
CA GLY A 364 1.34 15.54 -22.06
C GLY A 364 0.30 16.00 -23.09
N GLN A 365 0.73 16.30 -24.31
CA GLN A 365 -0.16 16.70 -25.41
C GLN A 365 -1.01 15.55 -25.95
N ARG A 366 -0.53 14.31 -25.82
CA ARG A 366 -1.15 13.10 -26.40
C ARG A 366 -1.93 12.25 -25.39
N ILE A 367 -2.17 12.75 -24.18
CA ILE A 367 -2.91 11.99 -23.13
C ILE A 367 -4.26 11.49 -23.67
N ALA A 368 -4.98 12.34 -24.41
CA ALA A 368 -6.29 11.97 -24.99
C ALA A 368 -6.20 10.87 -26.08
N GLU A 369 -5.03 10.68 -26.71
CA GLU A 369 -4.80 9.57 -27.64
C GLU A 369 -4.42 8.28 -26.90
N ILE A 370 -3.73 8.40 -25.75
CA ILE A 370 -3.19 7.29 -24.96
C ILE A 370 -4.29 6.67 -24.08
N VAL A 371 -5.07 7.52 -23.40
CA VAL A 371 -6.21 7.13 -22.59
C VAL A 371 -7.42 7.93 -23.08
N ARG A 372 -8.30 7.26 -23.80
CA ARG A 372 -9.53 7.86 -24.31
C ARG A 372 -10.58 7.88 -23.20
N GLU A 373 -11.07 9.06 -22.89
CA GLU A 373 -12.07 9.30 -21.86
C GLU A 373 -13.39 9.76 -22.48
N GLY A 374 -14.48 9.56 -21.75
CA GLY A 374 -15.76 10.17 -22.05
C GLY A 374 -16.71 10.06 -20.87
N THR A 375 -17.86 10.70 -21.00
CA THR A 375 -18.91 10.70 -20.00
C THR A 375 -19.95 9.64 -20.30
N LEU A 376 -20.72 9.25 -19.27
CA LEU A 376 -21.86 8.35 -19.47
C LEU A 376 -22.89 8.94 -20.45
N ALA A 377 -23.08 10.27 -20.44
CA ALA A 377 -24.01 10.93 -21.35
C ALA A 377 -23.57 10.79 -22.82
N GLU A 378 -22.27 10.95 -23.10
CA GLU A 378 -21.72 10.72 -24.45
C GLU A 378 -21.84 9.26 -24.87
N PHE A 379 -21.53 8.32 -23.97
CA PHE A 379 -21.67 6.89 -24.24
C PHE A 379 -23.13 6.48 -24.52
N VAL A 380 -24.09 7.02 -23.78
CA VAL A 380 -25.53 6.75 -24.00
C VAL A 380 -26.01 7.35 -25.32
N ALA A 381 -25.50 8.52 -25.70
CA ALA A 381 -25.85 9.16 -26.98
C ALA A 381 -25.22 8.42 -28.18
N ASP A 382 -24.00 7.93 -28.03
CA ASP A 382 -23.23 7.28 -29.09
C ASP A 382 -22.22 6.27 -28.50
N PRO A 383 -22.57 4.98 -28.37
CA PRO A 383 -21.66 3.98 -27.78
C PRO A 383 -20.33 3.80 -28.53
N ASP A 384 -20.27 4.16 -29.81
CA ASP A 384 -19.08 4.04 -30.65
C ASP A 384 -18.24 5.33 -30.72
N PHE A 385 -18.53 6.35 -29.91
CA PHE A 385 -17.84 7.66 -29.97
C PHE A 385 -16.31 7.55 -29.86
N VAL A 386 -15.82 6.59 -29.07
CA VAL A 386 -14.38 6.31 -28.90
C VAL A 386 -13.80 5.63 -30.14
N ARG A 387 -14.53 4.69 -30.76
CA ARG A 387 -14.09 3.97 -31.96
C ARG A 387 -14.05 4.85 -33.19
N LYS A 388 -14.87 5.90 -33.23
CA LYS A 388 -14.81 6.91 -34.30
C LYS A 388 -13.51 7.72 -34.29
N GLN A 389 -12.77 7.69 -33.19
CA GLN A 389 -11.42 8.26 -33.09
C GLN A 389 -10.34 7.27 -33.53
N ASP A 390 -10.70 6.01 -33.84
CA ASP A 390 -9.75 5.11 -34.48
C ASP A 390 -9.40 5.70 -35.84
N GLU A 391 -8.11 5.95 -36.05
CA GLU A 391 -7.63 6.06 -37.41
C GLU A 391 -7.98 4.72 -38.09
N PRO A 392 -8.69 4.72 -39.23
CA PRO A 392 -8.88 3.48 -39.98
C PRO A 392 -7.49 2.89 -40.21
N PRO A 393 -7.29 1.55 -40.14
CA PRO A 393 -5.98 0.95 -40.27
C PRO A 393 -5.36 1.36 -41.61
N ALA A 394 -4.60 2.45 -41.59
CA ALA A 394 -3.86 2.94 -42.71
C ALA A 394 -2.58 2.11 -42.69
N MET A 395 -2.65 0.97 -43.37
CA MET A 395 -1.59 0.25 -44.06
C MET A 395 -1.87 -1.25 -44.00
N LEU A 396 -2.21 -1.82 -45.16
CA LEU A 396 -1.99 -3.23 -45.42
C LEU A 396 -0.52 -3.53 -45.07
N PRO A 397 -0.23 -4.45 -44.14
CA PRO A 397 1.16 -4.81 -43.87
C PRO A 397 1.79 -5.34 -45.17
N ILE A 398 3.01 -4.90 -45.48
CA ILE A 398 3.77 -5.38 -46.66
C ILE A 398 3.99 -6.90 -46.56
N PHE A 399 3.97 -7.44 -45.33
CA PHE A 399 4.10 -8.84 -45.01
C PHE A 399 2.76 -9.45 -44.61
N SER A 400 2.55 -10.72 -44.94
CA SER A 400 1.41 -11.48 -44.41
C SER A 400 1.60 -11.73 -42.91
N SER A 401 0.54 -11.54 -42.13
CA SER A 401 0.54 -11.95 -40.71
C SER A 401 0.86 -13.45 -40.59
N PRO A 402 1.59 -13.86 -39.54
CA PRO A 402 1.82 -15.28 -39.26
C PRO A 402 0.49 -16.02 -39.14
N LYS A 403 0.41 -17.24 -39.68
CA LYS A 403 -0.75 -18.10 -39.43
C LYS A 403 -0.67 -18.61 -38.00
N LEU A 404 -1.60 -18.18 -37.16
CA LEU A 404 -1.81 -18.74 -35.82
C LEU A 404 -2.44 -20.12 -35.99
N THR A 405 -1.67 -21.18 -35.74
CA THR A 405 -2.07 -22.57 -35.95
C THR A 405 -2.37 -23.32 -34.65
N GLY A 406 -2.22 -22.66 -33.51
CA GLY A 406 -2.54 -23.21 -32.20
C GLY A 406 -4.04 -23.46 -32.02
N GLU A 407 -4.39 -24.24 -31.01
CA GLU A 407 -5.78 -24.50 -30.63
C GLU A 407 -6.47 -23.24 -30.09
N HIS A 408 -5.70 -22.37 -29.45
CA HIS A 408 -6.18 -21.16 -28.79
C HIS A 408 -5.52 -19.90 -29.35
N GLN A 409 -6.22 -18.78 -29.20
CA GLN A 409 -5.68 -17.43 -29.38
C GLN A 409 -5.95 -16.64 -28.10
N TRP A 410 -4.88 -16.27 -27.40
CA TRP A 410 -4.98 -15.61 -26.10
C TRP A 410 -5.04 -14.10 -26.25
N ALA A 411 -5.99 -13.47 -25.55
CA ALA A 411 -6.11 -12.02 -25.49
C ALA A 411 -6.39 -11.56 -24.05
N MET A 412 -5.98 -10.32 -23.75
CA MET A 412 -6.26 -9.66 -22.48
C MET A 412 -6.99 -8.35 -22.75
N SER A 413 -8.15 -8.17 -22.15
CA SER A 413 -8.88 -6.91 -22.12
C SER A 413 -8.81 -6.32 -20.72
N ILE A 414 -8.40 -5.06 -20.62
CA ILE A 414 -8.30 -4.34 -19.35
C ILE A 414 -9.37 -3.26 -19.32
N ASP A 415 -10.32 -3.38 -18.40
CA ASP A 415 -11.29 -2.33 -18.14
C ASP A 415 -10.62 -1.17 -17.37
N LEU A 416 -10.34 -0.08 -18.08
CA LEU A 416 -9.72 1.12 -17.52
C LEU A 416 -10.67 1.91 -16.61
N ALA A 417 -11.99 1.77 -16.77
CA ALA A 417 -12.95 2.48 -15.91
C ALA A 417 -12.98 1.92 -14.48
N ALA A 418 -12.64 0.63 -14.32
CA ALA A 418 -12.50 -0.02 -13.02
C ALA A 418 -11.10 0.13 -12.40
N CYS A 419 -10.11 0.60 -13.16
CA CYS A 419 -8.73 0.70 -12.68
C CYS A 419 -8.52 1.92 -11.76
N ILE A 420 -8.38 1.65 -10.46
CA ILE A 420 -8.11 2.70 -9.45
C ILE A 420 -6.61 2.94 -9.16
N GLY A 421 -5.72 2.25 -9.90
CA GLY A 421 -4.28 2.36 -9.71
C GLY A 421 -3.72 1.70 -8.44
N CYS A 422 -4.37 0.66 -7.92
CA CYS A 422 -3.97 -0.01 -6.66
C CYS A 422 -2.62 -0.75 -6.70
N ASN A 423 -2.01 -0.93 -7.88
CA ASN A 423 -0.74 -1.63 -8.11
C ASN A 423 -0.67 -3.11 -7.67
N ALA A 424 -1.77 -3.71 -7.19
CA ALA A 424 -1.80 -5.13 -6.84
C ALA A 424 -1.43 -6.04 -8.03
N CYS A 425 -1.81 -5.66 -9.25
CA CYS A 425 -1.40 -6.37 -10.47
C CYS A 425 0.12 -6.39 -10.69
N MET A 426 0.85 -5.36 -10.24
CA MET A 426 2.31 -5.30 -10.32
C MET A 426 2.94 -6.30 -9.35
N ILE A 427 2.50 -6.30 -8.10
CA ILE A 427 3.02 -7.24 -7.09
C ILE A 427 2.66 -8.68 -7.42
N ALA A 428 1.45 -8.94 -7.92
CA ALA A 428 1.06 -10.27 -8.37
C ALA A 428 1.96 -10.77 -9.51
N CYS A 429 2.24 -9.91 -10.51
CA CYS A 429 3.15 -10.26 -11.59
C CYS A 429 4.57 -10.51 -11.07
N GLN A 430 5.05 -9.71 -10.12
CA GLN A 430 6.35 -9.86 -9.49
C GLN A 430 6.48 -11.17 -8.71
N ALA A 431 5.47 -11.52 -7.90
CA ALA A 431 5.43 -12.74 -7.13
C ALA A 431 5.37 -13.98 -8.05
N GLU A 432 4.49 -13.97 -9.05
CA GLU A 432 4.27 -15.12 -9.95
C GLU A 432 5.47 -15.38 -10.87
N ASN A 433 6.08 -14.32 -11.39
CA ASN A 433 7.11 -14.43 -12.44
C ASN A 433 8.53 -14.28 -11.92
N ASN A 434 8.73 -14.43 -10.60
CA ASN A 434 10.03 -14.33 -9.94
C ASN A 434 10.77 -13.04 -10.32
N ILE A 435 10.07 -11.90 -10.39
CA ILE A 435 10.70 -10.66 -10.86
C ILE A 435 11.58 -10.09 -9.75
N ALA A 436 12.88 -9.92 -10.07
CA ALA A 436 13.85 -9.44 -9.11
C ALA A 436 13.55 -8.02 -8.63
N VAL A 437 13.82 -7.75 -7.35
CA VAL A 437 13.77 -6.39 -6.82
C VAL A 437 15.00 -5.59 -7.25
N VAL A 438 14.77 -4.33 -7.61
CA VAL A 438 15.82 -3.38 -7.96
C VAL A 438 15.90 -2.25 -6.94
N GLY A 439 17.10 -2.02 -6.42
CA GLY A 439 17.35 -0.97 -5.44
C GLY A 439 17.22 0.44 -6.01
N ARG A 440 16.99 1.41 -5.13
CA ARG A 440 16.79 2.84 -5.40
C ARG A 440 17.68 3.43 -6.48
N GLU A 441 19.00 3.21 -6.40
CA GLU A 441 19.95 3.78 -7.37
C GLU A 441 19.73 3.32 -8.81
N GLN A 442 19.29 2.07 -8.98
CA GLN A 442 19.04 1.50 -10.30
C GLN A 442 17.65 1.92 -10.81
N VAL A 443 16.68 2.12 -9.91
CA VAL A 443 15.40 2.75 -10.28
C VAL A 443 15.64 4.16 -10.81
N ILE A 444 16.44 4.99 -10.14
CA ILE A 444 16.81 6.35 -10.63
C ILE A 444 17.41 6.31 -12.04
N ARG A 445 18.13 5.24 -12.39
CA ARG A 445 18.75 5.04 -13.70
C ARG A 445 17.80 4.46 -14.76
N GLY A 446 16.50 4.36 -14.47
CA GLY A 446 15.51 3.87 -15.42
C GLY A 446 15.46 2.35 -15.56
N ARG A 447 15.84 1.61 -14.51
CA ARG A 447 16.05 0.14 -14.57
C ARG A 447 15.16 -0.66 -13.62
N ALA A 448 14.04 -0.08 -13.20
CA ALA A 448 13.04 -0.80 -12.39
C ALA A 448 12.57 -2.05 -13.13
N MET A 449 12.36 -3.16 -12.42
CA MET A 449 11.98 -4.44 -13.00
C MET A 449 10.50 -4.71 -12.73
N HIS A 450 9.64 -4.05 -13.49
CA HIS A 450 8.19 -4.28 -13.48
C HIS A 450 7.70 -4.59 -14.90
N TRP A 451 7.15 -5.79 -15.11
CA TRP A 451 6.67 -6.25 -16.43
C TRP A 451 5.30 -5.68 -16.80
N ILE A 452 4.44 -5.53 -15.79
CA ILE A 452 3.27 -4.66 -15.84
C ILE A 452 3.58 -3.43 -14.98
N ARG A 453 3.31 -2.24 -15.51
CA ARG A 453 3.37 -0.99 -14.74
C ARG A 453 2.01 -0.32 -14.79
N VAL A 454 1.64 0.45 -13.78
CA VAL A 454 0.46 1.30 -13.87
C VAL A 454 0.92 2.73 -14.12
N ASP A 455 0.65 3.24 -15.32
CA ASP A 455 0.90 4.63 -15.67
C ASP A 455 -0.23 5.51 -15.08
N ARG A 456 0.09 6.72 -14.64
CA ARG A 456 -0.92 7.73 -14.25
C ARG A 456 -0.81 8.93 -15.19
N TYR A 457 -1.94 9.55 -15.55
CA TYR A 457 -1.92 10.80 -16.31
C TYR A 457 -2.79 11.84 -15.62
N PHE A 458 -2.30 13.08 -15.58
CA PHE A 458 -3.07 14.23 -15.13
C PHE A 458 -3.61 14.99 -16.34
N ALA A 459 -4.93 15.19 -16.38
CA ALA A 459 -5.60 15.95 -17.43
C ALA A 459 -6.29 17.18 -16.84
N GLY A 460 -6.22 18.31 -17.55
CA GLY A 460 -6.82 19.57 -17.11
C GLY A 460 -5.85 20.48 -16.34
N LYS A 461 -6.40 21.34 -15.48
CA LYS A 461 -5.62 22.35 -14.75
C LYS A 461 -4.83 21.72 -13.60
N PRO A 462 -3.59 22.14 -13.31
CA PRO A 462 -2.78 21.57 -12.22
C PRO A 462 -3.40 21.65 -10.83
N GLU A 463 -4.27 22.63 -10.58
CA GLU A 463 -4.94 22.84 -9.29
C GLU A 463 -6.07 21.82 -9.06
N THR A 464 -6.75 21.41 -10.14
CA THR A 464 -7.88 20.47 -10.10
C THR A 464 -7.81 19.50 -11.28
N PRO A 465 -6.77 18.66 -11.37
CA PRO A 465 -6.61 17.73 -12.47
C PRO A 465 -7.53 16.53 -12.29
N ARG A 466 -7.95 15.95 -13.41
CA ARG A 466 -8.46 14.57 -13.44
C ARG A 466 -7.27 13.63 -13.50
N VAL A 467 -7.36 12.50 -12.78
CA VAL A 467 -6.33 11.46 -12.79
C VAL A 467 -6.89 10.24 -13.50
N VAL A 468 -6.15 9.70 -14.45
CA VAL A 468 -6.47 8.42 -15.09
C VAL A 468 -5.32 7.43 -14.92
N PHE A 469 -5.67 6.15 -14.76
CA PHE A 469 -4.72 5.06 -14.59
C PHE A 469 -4.79 4.12 -15.79
N GLN A 470 -3.62 3.66 -16.25
CA GLN A 470 -3.53 2.69 -17.34
C GLN A 470 -2.47 1.64 -17.00
N PRO A 471 -2.87 0.40 -16.68
CA PRO A 471 -1.95 -0.72 -16.59
C PRO A 471 -1.38 -1.03 -17.98
N MET A 472 -0.06 -0.94 -18.09
CA MET A 472 0.70 -1.20 -19.30
C MET A 472 1.61 -2.42 -19.11
N ALA A 473 1.20 -3.53 -19.73
CA ALA A 473 1.98 -4.76 -19.87
C ALA A 473 2.42 -4.96 -21.33
N CYS A 474 3.14 -6.07 -21.61
CA CYS A 474 3.34 -6.54 -22.98
C CYS A 474 2.01 -6.75 -23.68
N GLN A 475 1.77 -6.03 -24.78
CA GLN A 475 0.52 -6.10 -25.54
C GLN A 475 0.43 -7.34 -26.44
N GLN A 476 1.44 -8.23 -26.42
CA GLN A 476 1.49 -9.46 -27.23
C GLN A 476 1.18 -9.17 -28.71
N CYS A 477 1.82 -8.13 -29.27
CA CYS A 477 1.48 -7.63 -30.61
C CYS A 477 1.77 -8.69 -31.68
N GLU A 478 0.79 -9.02 -32.53
CA GLU A 478 0.99 -9.93 -33.67
C GLU A 478 2.12 -9.47 -34.61
N ASN A 479 2.09 -8.20 -35.00
CA ASN A 479 3.18 -7.55 -35.75
C ASN A 479 4.21 -7.00 -34.77
N ALA A 480 4.86 -7.88 -33.99
CA ALA A 480 5.80 -7.48 -32.94
C ALA A 480 7.09 -6.84 -33.51
N PRO A 481 7.29 -5.52 -33.34
CA PRO A 481 8.54 -4.88 -33.78
C PRO A 481 9.74 -5.36 -32.95
N CYS A 482 9.50 -5.82 -31.73
CA CYS A 482 10.56 -6.32 -30.85
C CYS A 482 11.15 -7.67 -31.28
N GLU A 483 10.45 -8.45 -32.12
CA GLU A 483 10.94 -9.73 -32.62
C GLU A 483 11.90 -9.60 -33.78
N GLN A 484 11.51 -8.81 -34.79
CA GLN A 484 12.25 -8.64 -36.05
C GLN A 484 13.68 -8.11 -35.85
N VAL A 485 13.96 -7.57 -34.67
CA VAL A 485 15.23 -6.95 -34.34
C VAL A 485 16.09 -7.78 -33.39
N CYS A 486 15.65 -8.97 -32.98
CA CYS A 486 16.43 -9.87 -32.15
C CYS A 486 17.37 -10.72 -33.03
N PRO A 487 18.71 -10.51 -32.99
CA PRO A 487 19.63 -11.21 -33.90
C PRO A 487 19.77 -12.71 -33.60
N VAL A 488 19.29 -13.17 -32.45
CA VAL A 488 19.42 -14.55 -31.97
C VAL A 488 18.07 -15.26 -31.81
N ALA A 489 16.98 -14.63 -32.26
CA ALA A 489 15.62 -15.15 -32.14
C ALA A 489 15.26 -15.57 -30.69
N ALA A 490 15.55 -14.70 -29.71
CA ALA A 490 15.17 -14.91 -28.32
C ALA A 490 13.73 -14.42 -28.01
N THR A 491 13.12 -13.70 -28.94
CA THR A 491 11.73 -13.21 -28.86
C THR A 491 11.02 -13.72 -30.10
N MET A 492 9.96 -14.51 -29.93
CA MET A 492 9.25 -15.15 -31.03
C MET A 492 7.78 -15.32 -30.67
N HIS A 493 6.92 -15.45 -31.68
CA HIS A 493 5.53 -15.84 -31.43
C HIS A 493 5.42 -17.34 -31.19
N SER A 494 4.55 -17.72 -30.25
CA SER A 494 4.00 -19.06 -30.18
C SER A 494 2.99 -19.28 -31.31
N ASP A 495 2.63 -20.53 -31.55
CA ASP A 495 1.55 -20.91 -32.46
C ASP A 495 0.17 -20.43 -31.99
N GLU A 496 0.00 -20.18 -30.69
CA GLU A 496 -1.20 -19.58 -30.06
C GLU A 496 -1.22 -18.04 -30.09
N GLY A 497 -0.20 -17.40 -30.67
CA GLY A 497 -0.16 -15.95 -30.88
C GLY A 497 0.38 -15.13 -29.71
N LEU A 498 1.01 -15.75 -28.72
CA LEU A 498 1.70 -15.05 -27.64
C LEU A 498 3.11 -14.67 -28.07
N ASN A 499 3.59 -13.51 -27.62
CA ASN A 499 4.99 -13.13 -27.78
C ASN A 499 5.83 -13.71 -26.63
N GLU A 500 6.56 -14.78 -26.93
CA GLU A 500 7.38 -15.49 -25.96
C GLU A 500 8.79 -14.92 -25.87
N GLN A 501 9.23 -14.67 -24.63
CA GLN A 501 10.62 -14.28 -24.34
C GLN A 501 11.39 -15.49 -23.82
N VAL A 502 12.26 -16.03 -24.67
CA VAL A 502 13.14 -17.15 -24.33
C VAL A 502 14.40 -16.61 -23.65
N TYR A 503 14.39 -16.57 -22.31
CA TYR A 503 15.42 -15.87 -21.51
C TYR A 503 16.85 -16.42 -21.71
N ASN A 504 17.01 -17.73 -21.82
CA ASN A 504 18.31 -18.39 -22.00
C ASN A 504 18.97 -18.12 -23.37
N ARG A 505 18.20 -17.69 -24.38
CA ARG A 505 18.68 -17.38 -25.72
C ARG A 505 19.13 -15.92 -25.86
N CYS A 506 18.66 -15.04 -24.98
CA CYS A 506 18.93 -13.61 -25.05
C CYS A 506 20.41 -13.30 -24.75
N VAL A 507 21.13 -12.75 -25.74
CA VAL A 507 22.53 -12.32 -25.59
C VAL A 507 22.68 -10.86 -25.12
N GLY A 508 21.57 -10.20 -24.76
CA GLY A 508 21.60 -8.89 -24.10
C GLY A 508 21.87 -7.68 -25.01
N THR A 509 21.55 -7.74 -26.30
CA THR A 509 21.67 -6.58 -27.20
C THR A 509 20.74 -5.41 -26.83
N ARG A 510 19.63 -5.69 -26.13
CA ARG A 510 18.60 -4.74 -25.65
C ARG A 510 17.80 -4.01 -26.73
N TYR A 511 18.05 -4.29 -28.00
CA TYR A 511 17.40 -3.59 -29.11
C TYR A 511 15.90 -3.89 -29.21
N CYS A 512 15.45 -5.05 -28.72
CA CYS A 512 14.03 -5.39 -28.59
C CYS A 512 13.25 -4.39 -27.70
N SER A 513 13.89 -3.79 -26.70
CA SER A 513 13.27 -2.75 -25.87
C SER A 513 13.18 -1.41 -26.61
N ASN A 514 14.22 -1.05 -27.36
CA ASN A 514 14.23 0.17 -28.17
C ASN A 514 13.08 0.17 -29.19
N ASN A 515 12.86 -0.95 -29.88
CA ASN A 515 11.84 -1.08 -30.92
C ASN A 515 10.42 -1.31 -30.37
N CYS A 516 10.28 -1.69 -29.10
CA CYS A 516 8.97 -1.81 -28.46
C CYS A 516 8.38 -0.41 -28.23
N PRO A 517 7.21 -0.07 -28.82
CA PRO A 517 6.62 1.27 -28.66
C PRO A 517 6.19 1.54 -27.21
N TYR A 518 5.76 0.51 -26.50
CA TYR A 518 5.29 0.62 -25.11
C TYR A 518 6.41 0.62 -24.06
N LYS A 519 7.65 0.35 -24.46
CA LYS A 519 8.83 0.24 -23.57
C LYS A 519 8.56 -0.67 -22.36
N VAL A 520 7.97 -1.84 -22.62
CA VAL A 520 7.59 -2.85 -21.59
C VAL A 520 8.61 -3.99 -21.47
N ARG A 521 9.57 -4.09 -22.39
CA ARG A 521 10.71 -5.01 -22.26
C ARG A 521 11.66 -4.51 -21.16
N ARG A 522 11.80 -5.30 -20.10
CA ARG A 522 12.73 -5.05 -18.99
C ARG A 522 13.99 -5.90 -19.15
N PHE A 523 15.14 -5.33 -18.79
CA PHE A 523 16.43 -5.98 -18.95
C PHE A 523 17.12 -6.16 -17.61
N ASN A 524 17.58 -7.38 -17.33
CA ASN A 524 18.42 -7.67 -16.17
C ASN A 524 19.83 -7.10 -16.40
N PHE A 525 20.06 -5.86 -15.95
CA PHE A 525 21.37 -5.19 -16.06
C PHE A 525 22.45 -5.84 -15.19
N PHE A 526 22.05 -6.45 -14.09
CA PHE A 526 22.91 -7.16 -13.15
C PHE A 526 22.29 -8.50 -12.82
N ASN A 527 23.09 -9.39 -12.20
CA ASN A 527 22.56 -10.58 -11.58
C ASN A 527 21.95 -10.23 -10.21
N TYR A 528 20.68 -9.83 -10.21
CA TYR A 528 19.95 -9.47 -8.99
C TYR A 528 19.70 -10.66 -8.06
N PHE A 529 19.85 -11.90 -8.53
CA PHE A 529 19.67 -13.12 -7.73
C PHE A 529 20.96 -13.61 -7.04
N LYS A 530 22.12 -13.05 -7.40
CA LYS A 530 23.43 -13.57 -6.98
C LYS A 530 23.58 -13.72 -5.46
N ASN A 531 23.07 -12.74 -4.72
CA ASN A 531 23.23 -12.62 -3.26
C ASN A 531 21.92 -12.85 -2.51
N VAL A 532 20.93 -13.50 -3.12
CA VAL A 532 19.67 -13.80 -2.43
C VAL A 532 19.91 -14.92 -1.41
N PRO A 533 19.60 -14.72 -0.12
CA PRO A 533 19.68 -15.74 0.92
C PRO A 533 18.88 -16.99 0.56
N GLN A 534 19.27 -18.14 1.09
CA GLN A 534 18.57 -19.40 0.81
C GLN A 534 17.10 -19.37 1.22
N SER A 535 16.77 -18.70 2.33
CA SER A 535 15.38 -18.56 2.78
C SER A 535 14.54 -17.73 1.81
N GLU A 536 15.08 -16.64 1.28
CA GLU A 536 14.40 -15.79 0.29
C GLU A 536 14.22 -16.52 -1.06
N LYS A 537 15.08 -17.50 -1.41
CA LYS A 537 14.91 -18.30 -2.63
C LYS A 537 13.67 -19.19 -2.61
N MET A 538 13.14 -19.52 -1.43
CA MET A 538 11.92 -20.34 -1.31
C MET A 538 10.67 -19.62 -1.84
N VAL A 539 10.75 -18.31 -2.06
CA VAL A 539 9.67 -17.50 -2.64
C VAL A 539 9.58 -17.68 -4.16
N PHE A 540 10.66 -18.13 -4.81
CA PHE A 540 10.69 -18.24 -6.26
C PHE A 540 10.14 -19.58 -6.74
N ASN A 541 9.30 -19.53 -7.77
CA ASN A 541 8.75 -20.67 -8.51
C ASN A 541 9.81 -21.44 -9.30
#